data_AF-A0A7J8B3T7-F1
#
_entry.id   AF-A0A7J8B3T7-F1
#
_cell.length_a   1.000
_cell.length_b   1.000
_cell.length_c   1.000
_cell.angle_alpha   90.00
_cell.angle_beta   90.00
_cell.angle_gamma   90.00
#
_symmetry.space_group_name_H-M   'P 1'
#
loop_
_entity.id
_entity.type
_entity.pdbx_description
1 polymer ?
#
loop_
_entity_poly.entity_id
_entity_poly.type
_entity_poly.pdbx_seq_one_letter_code
_entity_poly.pdbx_strand_id
1 'polypeptide(L)'
;MSDAYDREMRQKAHSTWKQMGEQRELQEGTYVMVAGPSFETVAESRLLQKLGADAVGMSTVPEVVVARHCGLRVFGFSLITNKVIMDYESLEKANHEEVLNSGKQAAQKLEQFVSILMNSIPLPDHET
;
A
#
# COMPACT_ATOMS: atom_id res chain seq x y z
N MET A 1 -1.61 6.84 -16.53
CA MET A 1 -0.82 6.08 -15.51
C MET A 1 0.02 7.00 -14.63
N SER A 2 0.59 8.09 -15.14
CA SER A 2 1.21 9.16 -14.31
C SER A 2 0.25 9.78 -13.28
N ASP A 3 -1.04 9.59 -13.49
CA ASP A 3 -2.19 10.02 -12.69
C ASP A 3 -2.97 8.83 -12.10
N ALA A 4 -2.37 7.63 -12.04
CA ALA A 4 -3.08 6.39 -11.69
C ALA A 4 -3.68 6.43 -10.27
N TYR A 5 -2.94 6.97 -9.30
CA TYR A 5 -3.39 7.08 -7.91
C TYR A 5 -3.86 8.50 -7.62
N ASP A 6 -5.16 8.63 -7.36
CA ASP A 6 -5.87 9.90 -7.26
C ASP A 6 -5.25 10.81 -6.18
N ARG A 7 -4.90 12.03 -6.59
CA ARG A 7 -4.19 13.00 -5.75
C ARG A 7 -5.05 13.51 -4.60
N GLU A 8 -6.33 13.75 -4.85
CA GLU A 8 -7.25 14.28 -3.85
C GLU A 8 -7.52 13.23 -2.77
N MET A 9 -7.74 11.99 -3.16
CA MET A 9 -7.90 10.86 -2.24
C MET A 9 -6.68 10.65 -1.36
N ARG A 10 -5.46 10.78 -1.90
CA ARG A 10 -4.23 10.72 -1.08
C ARG A 10 -4.14 11.84 -0.04
N GLN A 11 -4.50 13.06 -0.41
CA GLN A 11 -4.52 14.20 0.52
C GLN A 11 -5.57 14.01 1.64
N LYS A 12 -6.74 13.49 1.28
CA LYS A 12 -7.80 13.12 2.22
C LYS A 12 -7.34 12.02 3.17
N ALA A 13 -6.69 10.97 2.66
CA ALA A 13 -6.10 9.91 3.47
C ALA A 13 -5.12 10.43 4.53
N HIS A 14 -4.20 11.34 4.16
CA HIS A 14 -3.29 11.97 5.12
C HIS A 14 -4.02 12.80 6.17
N SER A 15 -5.05 13.55 5.76
CA SER A 15 -5.88 14.34 6.67
C SER A 15 -6.65 13.45 7.65
N THR A 16 -7.29 12.40 7.15
CA THR A 16 -8.00 11.39 7.94
C THR A 16 -7.08 10.73 8.95
N TRP A 17 -5.88 10.33 8.52
CA TRP A 17 -4.91 9.69 9.42
C TRP A 17 -4.45 10.61 10.55
N LYS A 18 -4.20 11.91 10.25
CA LYS A 18 -3.91 12.91 11.29
C LYS A 18 -5.07 13.08 12.28
N GLN A 19 -6.31 13.08 11.79
CA GLN A 19 -7.50 13.19 12.64
C GLN A 19 -7.70 11.98 13.56
N MET A 20 -7.26 10.79 13.14
CA MET A 20 -7.27 9.60 13.99
C MET A 20 -6.29 9.68 15.18
N GLY A 21 -5.39 10.67 15.20
CA GLY A 21 -4.45 10.87 16.32
C GLY A 21 -3.37 9.79 16.41
N GLU A 22 -3.04 9.15 15.29
CA GLU A 22 -2.08 8.05 15.24
C GLU A 22 -0.65 8.53 15.52
N GLN A 23 0.07 7.78 16.36
CA GLN A 23 1.44 8.12 16.75
C GLN A 23 2.45 8.05 15.59
N ARG A 24 2.20 7.16 14.63
CA ARG A 24 3.03 7.03 13.43
C ARG A 24 2.37 7.77 12.29
N GLU A 25 3.16 8.55 11.55
CA GLU A 25 2.67 9.21 10.34
C GLU A 25 2.32 8.18 9.24
N LEU A 26 1.31 8.52 8.43
CA LEU A 26 0.98 7.77 7.24
C LEU A 26 2.13 7.93 6.24
N GLN A 27 2.69 6.81 5.79
CA GLN A 27 3.78 6.81 4.82
C GLN A 27 3.22 6.91 3.39
N GLU A 28 4.00 7.50 2.49
CA GLU A 28 3.68 7.60 1.07
C GLU A 28 4.93 7.28 0.25
N GLY A 29 4.78 6.49 -0.80
CA GLY A 29 5.90 5.99 -1.58
C GLY A 29 5.48 5.20 -2.82
N THR A 30 6.45 4.57 -3.47
CA THR A 30 6.29 3.79 -4.70
C THR A 30 6.18 2.30 -4.38
N TYR A 31 5.07 1.69 -4.80
CA TYR A 31 4.88 0.25 -4.77
C TYR A 31 5.42 -0.39 -6.05
N VAL A 32 6.23 -1.44 -5.92
CA VAL A 32 6.66 -2.28 -7.04
C VAL A 32 6.00 -3.66 -6.95
N MET A 33 5.46 -4.10 -8.08
CA MET A 33 4.92 -5.45 -8.23
C MET A 33 6.02 -6.39 -8.72
N VAL A 34 6.15 -7.55 -8.06
CA VAL A 34 6.85 -8.73 -8.56
C VAL A 34 5.85 -9.88 -8.73
N ALA A 35 6.17 -10.89 -9.54
CA ALA A 35 5.20 -11.97 -9.79
C ALA A 35 5.04 -12.95 -8.62
N GLY A 36 6.08 -13.14 -7.80
CA GLY A 36 6.11 -14.19 -6.77
C GLY A 36 6.15 -15.62 -7.35
N PRO A 37 5.85 -16.67 -6.55
CA PRO A 37 5.40 -16.62 -5.16
C PRO A 37 6.54 -16.57 -4.13
N SER A 38 7.79 -16.71 -4.56
CA SER A 38 8.96 -16.58 -3.67
C SER A 38 9.14 -15.13 -3.23
N PHE A 39 9.51 -14.93 -1.97
CA PHE A 39 10.02 -13.64 -1.49
C PHE A 39 11.35 -13.31 -2.16
N GLU A 40 11.70 -12.03 -2.12
CA GLU A 40 12.92 -11.49 -2.71
C GLU A 40 14.16 -11.97 -1.96
N THR A 41 15.21 -12.28 -2.71
CA THR A 41 16.57 -12.40 -2.19
C THR A 41 17.13 -11.03 -1.82
N VAL A 42 18.17 -10.98 -0.97
CA VAL A 42 18.86 -9.73 -0.60
C VAL A 42 19.32 -8.91 -1.82
N ALA A 43 19.76 -9.59 -2.88
CA ALA A 43 20.19 -8.91 -4.11
C ALA A 43 19.02 -8.25 -4.83
N GLU A 44 17.89 -8.93 -4.94
CA GLU A 44 16.65 -8.40 -5.51
C GLU A 44 16.10 -7.25 -4.65
N SER A 45 16.09 -7.38 -3.32
CA SER A 45 15.66 -6.32 -2.41
C SER A 45 16.49 -5.04 -2.58
N ARG A 46 17.82 -5.17 -2.66
CA ARG A 46 18.72 -4.04 -2.92
C ARG A 46 18.52 -3.45 -4.31
N LEU A 47 18.23 -4.27 -5.31
CA LEU A 47 17.91 -3.81 -6.66
C LEU A 47 16.63 -2.96 -6.64
N LEU A 48 15.55 -3.47 -6.04
CA LEU A 48 14.27 -2.75 -5.96
C LEU A 48 14.39 -1.43 -5.19
N GLN A 49 15.15 -1.41 -4.10
CA GLN A 49 15.44 -0.17 -3.38
C GLN A 49 16.20 0.84 -4.27
N LYS A 50 17.20 0.38 -5.03
CA LYS A 50 17.93 1.25 -5.98
C LYS A 50 17.04 1.78 -7.11
N LEU A 51 15.99 1.05 -7.48
CA LEU A 51 14.98 1.51 -8.43
C LEU A 51 13.99 2.53 -7.83
N GLY A 52 14.08 2.80 -6.53
CA GLY A 52 13.23 3.77 -5.84
C GLY A 52 11.90 3.19 -5.33
N ALA A 53 11.80 1.88 -5.17
CA ALA A 53 10.63 1.27 -4.54
C ALA A 53 10.69 1.39 -3.02
N ASP A 54 9.57 1.79 -2.42
CA ASP A 54 9.39 1.90 -0.97
C ASP A 54 8.68 0.66 -0.39
N ALA A 55 7.86 -0.01 -1.21
CA ALA A 55 7.19 -1.26 -0.87
C ALA A 55 7.22 -2.22 -2.06
N VAL A 56 7.32 -3.51 -1.77
CA VAL A 56 7.22 -4.60 -2.76
C VAL A 56 6.06 -5.52 -2.41
N GLY A 57 5.39 -6.03 -3.43
CA GLY A 57 4.44 -7.12 -3.25
C GLY A 57 4.05 -7.75 -4.58
N MET A 58 3.04 -8.61 -4.54
CA MET A 58 2.74 -9.53 -5.64
C MET A 58 1.39 -9.29 -6.33
N SER A 59 0.80 -8.10 -6.18
CA SER A 59 -0.55 -7.80 -6.64
C SER A 59 -0.74 -6.32 -6.97
N THR A 60 -2.00 -5.86 -7.01
CA THR A 60 -2.45 -4.46 -7.03
C THR A 60 -2.24 -3.73 -8.35
N VAL A 61 -1.04 -3.78 -8.93
CA VAL A 61 -0.72 -3.05 -10.18
C VAL A 61 -1.63 -3.47 -11.35
N PRO A 62 -1.92 -4.77 -11.59
CA PRO A 62 -2.81 -5.18 -12.69
C PRO A 62 -4.23 -4.65 -12.52
N GLU A 63 -4.77 -4.68 -11.30
CA GLU A 63 -6.10 -4.16 -10.99
C GLU A 63 -6.17 -2.64 -11.21
N VAL A 64 -5.14 -1.90 -10.77
CA VAL A 64 -5.02 -0.46 -10.98
C VAL A 64 -5.00 -0.13 -12.47
N VAL A 65 -4.24 -0.89 -13.27
CA VAL A 65 -4.14 -0.68 -14.72
C VAL A 65 -5.51 -0.83 -15.38
N VAL A 66 -6.25 -1.89 -15.07
CA VAL A 66 -7.59 -2.13 -15.62
C VAL A 66 -8.59 -1.07 -15.14
N ALA A 67 -8.58 -0.73 -13.85
CA ALA A 67 -9.46 0.28 -13.28
C ALA A 67 -9.25 1.66 -13.93
N ARG A 68 -7.99 2.07 -14.14
CA ARG A 68 -7.69 3.32 -14.85
C ARG A 68 -8.03 3.25 -16.33
N HIS A 69 -7.88 2.09 -16.97
CA HIS A 69 -8.28 1.90 -18.36
C HIS A 69 -9.79 2.14 -18.57
N CYS A 70 -10.64 1.74 -17.64
CA CYS A 70 -12.08 2.00 -17.69
C CYS A 70 -12.52 3.29 -16.98
N GLY A 71 -11.59 4.17 -16.62
CA GLY A 71 -11.89 5.51 -16.08
C GLY A 71 -12.23 5.55 -14.58
N LEU A 72 -12.09 4.45 -13.84
CA LEU A 72 -12.34 4.45 -12.40
C LEU A 72 -11.29 5.29 -11.67
N ARG A 73 -11.73 6.05 -10.66
CA ARG A 73 -10.85 6.67 -9.68
C ARG A 73 -10.21 5.57 -8.82
N VAL A 74 -8.91 5.66 -8.58
CA VAL A 74 -8.17 4.65 -7.81
C VAL A 74 -7.46 5.30 -6.63
N PHE A 75 -7.63 4.70 -5.46
CA PHE A 75 -6.84 4.92 -4.26
C PHE A 75 -6.26 3.58 -3.82
N GLY A 76 -5.00 3.56 -3.37
CA GLY A 76 -4.33 2.34 -2.94
C GLY A 76 -3.41 2.63 -1.76
N PHE A 77 -3.27 1.65 -0.87
CA PHE A 77 -2.34 1.68 0.24
C PHE A 77 -1.79 0.26 0.49
N SER A 78 -0.64 0.18 1.15
CA SER A 78 -0.02 -1.08 1.54
C SER A 78 0.16 -1.13 3.06
N LEU A 79 -0.26 -2.22 3.68
CA LEU A 79 0.17 -2.54 5.04
C LEU A 79 1.57 -3.14 4.96
N ILE A 80 2.56 -2.48 5.56
CA ILE A 80 3.90 -3.04 5.67
C ILE A 80 3.88 -4.12 6.76
N THR A 81 3.77 -5.37 6.32
CA THR A 81 3.64 -6.54 7.20
C THR A 81 4.96 -7.07 7.73
N ASN A 82 6.05 -6.77 7.04
CA ASN A 82 7.41 -7.15 7.38
C ASN A 82 8.39 -6.14 6.76
N LYS A 83 9.60 -6.08 7.31
CA LYS A 83 10.72 -5.39 6.63
C LYS A 83 11.41 -6.38 5.71
N VAL A 84 11.78 -5.92 4.52
CA VAL A 84 12.52 -6.75 3.56
C VAL A 84 13.95 -6.94 4.06
N ILE A 85 14.48 -8.15 3.92
CA ILE A 85 15.84 -8.49 4.35
C ILE A 85 16.83 -7.91 3.34
N MET A 86 17.65 -6.97 3.79
CA MET A 86 18.65 -6.29 2.94
C MET A 86 20.09 -6.60 3.34
N ASP A 87 20.28 -7.44 4.37
CA ASP A 87 21.56 -7.77 4.96
C ASP A 87 21.79 -9.28 4.97
N TYR A 88 22.99 -9.73 4.59
CA TYR A 88 23.27 -11.17 4.46
C TYR A 88 23.51 -11.84 5.82
N GLU A 89 23.81 -11.02 6.83
CA GLU A 89 24.06 -11.39 8.21
C GLU A 89 22.76 -11.54 9.01
N SER A 90 21.63 -11.11 8.45
CA SER A 90 20.32 -11.30 9.08
C SER A 90 19.95 -12.78 9.15
N LEU A 91 19.55 -13.21 10.35
CA LEU A 91 19.00 -14.55 10.58
C LEU A 91 17.48 -14.59 10.37
N GLU A 92 16.84 -13.44 10.18
CA GLU A 92 15.41 -13.34 9.93
C GLU A 92 15.08 -13.90 8.55
N LYS A 93 13.90 -14.52 8.42
CA LYS A 93 13.39 -15.02 7.15
C LYS A 93 11.98 -14.48 6.95
N ALA A 94 11.75 -13.89 5.78
CA ALA A 94 10.41 -13.52 5.35
C ALA A 94 9.53 -14.78 5.36
N ASN A 95 8.44 -14.75 6.12
CA ASN A 95 7.56 -15.88 6.30
C ASN A 95 6.10 -15.41 6.22
N HIS A 96 5.24 -16.27 5.68
CA HIS A 96 3.85 -15.92 5.44
C HIS A 96 3.04 -15.80 6.74
N GLU A 97 3.43 -16.49 7.81
CA GLU A 97 2.73 -16.47 9.09
C GLU A 97 2.83 -15.12 9.79
N GLU A 98 4.01 -14.51 9.78
CA GLU A 98 4.25 -13.16 10.28
C GLU A 98 3.41 -12.14 9.52
N VAL A 99 3.30 -12.30 8.20
CA VAL A 99 2.46 -11.45 7.36
C VAL A 99 1.00 -11.49 7.81
N LEU A 100 0.47 -12.69 8.06
CA LEU A 100 -0.89 -12.89 8.55
C LEU A 100 -1.11 -12.29 9.94
N ASN A 101 -0.12 -12.43 10.83
CA ASN A 101 -0.19 -11.90 12.19
C ASN A 101 -0.16 -10.36 12.21
N SER A 102 0.70 -9.73 11.40
CA SER A 102 0.72 -8.29 11.20
C SER A 102 -0.62 -7.78 10.65
N GLY A 103 -1.22 -8.52 9.71
CA GLY A 103 -2.56 -8.22 9.19
C GLY A 103 -3.63 -8.22 10.29
N LYS A 104 -3.65 -9.24 11.16
CA LYS A 104 -4.60 -9.32 12.27
C LYS A 104 -4.43 -8.18 13.27
N GLN A 105 -3.19 -7.80 13.60
CA GLN A 105 -2.91 -6.69 14.51
C GLN A 105 -3.35 -5.34 13.95
N ALA A 106 -3.24 -5.16 12.63
CA ALA A 106 -3.64 -3.92 11.96
C ALA A 106 -5.13 -3.88 11.59
N ALA A 107 -5.86 -5.00 11.68
CA ALA A 107 -7.22 -5.13 11.12
C ALA A 107 -8.19 -4.04 11.60
N GLN A 108 -8.34 -3.88 12.93
CA GLN A 108 -9.25 -2.89 13.51
C GLN A 108 -8.89 -1.46 13.09
N LYS A 109 -7.59 -1.16 13.06
CA LYS A 109 -7.10 0.16 12.67
C LYS A 109 -7.37 0.46 11.19
N LEU A 110 -7.12 -0.51 10.32
CA LEU A 110 -7.37 -0.38 8.89
C LEU A 110 -8.87 -0.29 8.58
N GLU A 111 -9.70 -1.04 9.29
CA GLU A 111 -11.15 -0.95 9.19
C GLU A 111 -11.65 0.46 9.53
N GLN A 112 -11.20 1.02 10.65
CA GLN A 112 -11.54 2.38 11.04
C GLN A 112 -11.05 3.40 10.00
N PHE A 113 -9.81 3.26 9.54
CA PHE A 113 -9.23 4.15 8.53
C PHE A 113 -10.02 4.15 7.22
N VAL A 114 -10.34 2.96 6.69
CA VAL A 114 -11.14 2.81 5.47
C VAL A 114 -12.54 3.36 5.69
N SER A 115 -13.17 3.09 6.83
CA SER A 115 -14.51 3.60 7.15
C SER A 115 -14.59 5.13 7.13
N ILE A 116 -13.60 5.81 7.72
CA ILE A 116 -13.56 7.28 7.68
C ILE A 116 -13.24 7.77 6.27
N LEU A 117 -12.35 7.11 5.55
CA LEU A 117 -11.98 7.49 4.20
C LEU A 117 -13.17 7.39 3.22
N MET A 118 -14.08 6.43 3.41
CA MET A 118 -15.30 6.32 2.60
C MET A 118 -16.15 7.60 2.66
N ASN A 119 -16.24 8.24 3.83
CA ASN A 119 -16.97 9.50 3.99
C ASN A 119 -16.33 10.68 3.23
N SER A 120 -15.08 10.52 2.79
CA SER A 120 -14.34 11.54 2.03
C SER A 120 -14.47 11.38 0.52
N ILE A 121 -15.03 10.25 0.05
CA ILE A 121 -15.25 10.00 -1.37
C ILE A 121 -16.40 10.91 -1.84
N PRO A 122 -16.19 11.76 -2.86
CA PRO A 122 -17.26 12.57 -3.44
C PRO A 122 -18.42 11.67 -3.89
N LEU A 123 -19.65 12.08 -3.57
CA LEU A 123 -20.83 11.45 -4.14
C LEU A 123 -20.77 11.60 -5.67
N PRO A 124 -21.29 10.62 -6.42
CA PRO A 124 -21.48 10.81 -7.85
C PRO A 124 -22.26 12.09 -8.10
N ASP A 125 -21.88 12.85 -9.12
CA ASP A 125 -22.74 13.92 -9.60
C ASP A 125 -24.06 13.26 -10.01
N HIS A 126 -25.17 13.70 -9.43
CA HIS A 126 -26.49 13.34 -9.93
C HIS A 126 -26.64 14.01 -11.29
N GLU A 127 -26.27 13.31 -12.37
CA GLU A 127 -26.70 13.70 -13.71
C GLU A 127 -28.23 13.63 -13.76
N THR A 128 -28.87 14.81 -13.73
CA THR A 128 -30.24 15.04 -14.23
C THR A 128 -30.27 14.93 -15.74
#